data_AF-A0A350UBY0-F1
#
_entry.id   AF-A0A350UBY0-F1
#
_cell.length_a   1.000
_cell.length_b   1.000
_cell.length_c   1.000
_cell.angle_alpha   90.00
_cell.angle_beta   90.00
_cell.angle_gamma   90.00
#
_symmetry.space_group_name_H-M   'P 1'
#
loop_
_entity.id
_entity.type
_entity.pdbx_description
1 polymer ?
#
loop_
_entity_poly.entity_id
_entity_poly.type
_entity_poly.pdbx_seq_one_letter_code
_entity_poly.pdbx_strand_id
1 'polypeptide(L)'
;MQLISVLHSALPKIVAVLPYVCYGFLALLFFTGVVRLILLARSTALLKRHVRSLRAVDYRRFQDSEHLMPVSLILPATNVTGRLNEQIDNLLKLEFKQYELIVVANSAHADAWQSLYEGYSLLPFRQPFKKTLKSAHVEAVYRSAKDVRLVVLDIRDASSAGALNAGVNMSSYPIIMPVHPDLRLTKDALLKTVYAF
;
A
#
# COMPACT_ATOMS: atom_id res chain seq x y z
N MET A 1 -8.99 52.02 56.13
CA MET A 1 -10.47 51.93 56.28
C MET A 1 -11.24 51.94 54.97
N GLN A 2 -10.86 52.71 53.93
CA GLN A 2 -11.62 52.75 52.66
C GLN A 2 -11.52 51.49 51.79
N LEU A 3 -10.42 50.74 51.85
CA LEU A 3 -10.25 49.52 51.04
C LEU A 3 -11.22 48.40 51.46
N ILE A 4 -11.52 48.30 52.77
CA ILE A 4 -12.37 47.26 53.35
C ILE A 4 -13.85 47.52 53.05
N SER A 5 -14.28 48.79 53.05
CA SER A 5 -15.66 49.16 52.71
C SER A 5 -15.97 49.02 51.22
N VAL A 6 -14.99 49.28 50.35
CA VAL A 6 -15.09 49.00 48.91
C VAL A 6 -15.16 47.49 48.65
N LEU A 7 -14.37 46.69 49.36
CA LEU A 7 -14.42 45.24 49.25
C LEU A 7 -15.79 44.66 49.70
N HIS A 8 -16.34 45.18 50.81
CA HIS A 8 -17.62 44.73 51.36
C HIS A 8 -18.82 45.07 50.46
N SER A 9 -18.76 46.18 49.72
CA SER A 9 -19.80 46.59 48.77
C SER A 9 -19.67 45.93 47.38
N ALA A 10 -18.46 45.50 47.00
CA ALA A 10 -18.20 44.82 45.73
C ALA A 10 -18.47 43.30 45.80
N LEU A 11 -18.20 42.65 46.94
CA LEU A 11 -18.42 41.21 47.14
C LEU A 11 -19.83 40.70 46.75
N PRO A 12 -20.94 41.32 47.20
CA PRO A 12 -22.28 40.83 46.85
C PRO A 12 -22.60 40.99 45.36
N LYS A 13 -22.04 42.01 44.70
CA LYS A 13 -22.22 42.20 43.25
C LYS A 13 -21.47 41.13 42.45
N ILE A 14 -20.27 40.77 42.88
CA ILE A 14 -19.48 39.70 42.26
C ILE A 14 -20.18 38.34 42.44
N VAL A 15 -20.67 38.04 43.65
CA VAL A 15 -21.41 36.80 43.94
C VAL A 15 -22.71 36.72 43.12
N ALA A 16 -23.39 37.85 42.88
CA ALA A 16 -24.59 37.89 42.05
C ALA A 16 -24.30 37.68 40.55
N VAL A 17 -23.13 38.09 40.05
CA VAL A 17 -22.75 37.94 38.63
C VAL A 17 -22.16 36.56 38.32
N LEU A 18 -21.46 35.95 39.27
CA LEU A 18 -20.83 34.64 39.15
C LEU A 18 -21.73 33.53 38.56
N PRO A 19 -22.99 33.33 39.00
CA PRO A 19 -23.85 32.27 38.43
C PRO A 19 -24.16 32.48 36.95
N TYR A 20 -24.31 33.72 36.49
CA TYR A 20 -24.54 34.01 35.07
C TYR A 20 -23.33 33.66 34.20
N VAL A 21 -22.12 33.93 34.71
CA VAL A 21 -20.87 33.52 34.05
C VAL A 21 -20.77 31.99 34.00
N CYS A 22 -21.11 31.30 35.09
CA CYS A 22 -21.15 29.84 35.13
C CYS A 22 -22.18 29.24 34.15
N TYR A 23 -23.39 29.81 34.06
CA TYR A 23 -24.39 29.38 33.09
C TYR A 23 -23.94 29.62 31.65
N GLY A 24 -23.29 30.75 31.36
CA GLY A 24 -22.71 31.02 30.05
C GLY A 24 -21.63 30.01 29.67
N PHE A 25 -20.75 29.67 30.60
CA PHE A 25 -19.72 28.65 30.40
C PHE A 25 -20.32 27.25 30.18
N LEU A 26 -21.31 26.85 30.98
CA LEU A 26 -22.03 25.58 30.81
C LEU A 26 -22.76 25.50 29.46
N ALA A 27 -23.41 26.59 29.04
CA ALA A 27 -24.07 26.65 27.74
C ALA A 27 -23.09 26.49 26.58
N LEU A 28 -21.90 27.10 26.67
CA LEU A 28 -20.85 26.96 25.67
C LEU A 28 -20.28 25.53 25.63
N LEU A 29 -20.06 24.91 26.79
CA LEU A 29 -19.65 23.50 26.86
C LEU A 29 -20.71 22.57 26.27
N PHE A 30 -21.99 22.81 26.57
CA PHE A 30 -23.09 22.04 26.00
C PHE A 30 -23.15 22.19 24.48
N PHE A 31 -23.06 23.42 23.97
CA PHE A 31 -23.07 23.70 22.54
C PHE A 31 -21.90 23.01 21.81
N THR A 32 -20.68 23.12 22.34
CA THR A 32 -19.51 22.44 21.75
C THR A 32 -19.65 20.91 21.82
N GLY A 33 -20.26 20.37 22.87
CA GLY A 33 -20.60 18.95 22.98
C GLY A 33 -21.58 18.48 21.89
N VAL A 34 -22.66 19.23 21.66
CA VAL A 34 -23.66 18.94 20.62
C VAL A 34 -23.03 18.98 19.22
N VAL A 35 -22.22 20.00 18.92
CA VAL A 35 -21.52 20.11 17.63
C VAL A 35 -20.60 18.92 17.40
N ARG A 36 -19.80 18.51 18.40
CA ARG A 36 -18.92 17.33 18.33
C ARG A 36 -19.71 16.04 18.11
N LEU A 37 -20.84 15.88 18.77
CA LEU A 37 -21.70 14.71 18.62
C LEU A 37 -22.28 14.62 17.20
N ILE A 38 -22.71 15.74 16.62
CA ILE A 38 -23.17 15.81 15.23
C ILE A 38 -22.04 15.44 14.26
N LEU A 39 -20.82 15.95 14.47
CA LEU A 39 -19.66 15.63 13.64
C LEU A 39 -19.31 14.13 13.69
N LEU A 40 -19.31 13.53 14.89
CA LEU A 40 -19.08 12.09 15.07
C LEU A 40 -20.18 11.25 14.41
N ALA A 41 -21.45 11.64 14.56
CA ALA A 41 -22.57 10.96 13.90
C ALA A 41 -22.46 11.02 12.36
N ARG A 42 -22.08 12.18 11.81
CA ARG A 42 -21.87 12.36 10.36
C ARG A 42 -20.68 11.55 9.86
N SER A 43 -19.56 11.61 10.57
CA SER A 43 -18.34 10.86 10.24
C SER A 43 -18.59 9.35 10.23
N THR A 44 -19.24 8.83 11.28
CA THR A 44 -19.58 7.40 11.36
C THR A 44 -20.60 6.97 10.30
N ALA A 45 -21.59 7.81 9.97
CA ALA A 45 -22.53 7.52 8.90
C ALA A 45 -21.86 7.47 7.53
N LEU A 46 -20.98 8.44 7.22
CA LEU A 46 -20.21 8.48 5.98
C LEU A 46 -19.26 7.29 5.87
N LEU A 47 -18.52 6.97 6.93
CA LEU A 47 -17.62 5.83 6.97
C LEU A 47 -18.39 4.51 6.77
N LYS A 48 -19.55 4.34 7.42
CA LYS A 48 -20.41 3.17 7.22
C LYS A 48 -20.91 3.06 5.79
N ARG A 49 -21.27 4.18 5.14
CA ARG A 49 -21.67 4.19 3.72
C ARG A 49 -20.52 3.81 2.80
N HIS A 50 -19.33 4.37 3.02
CA HIS A 50 -18.12 4.07 2.25
C HIS A 50 -17.69 2.60 2.42
N VAL A 51 -17.67 2.09 3.65
CA VAL A 51 -17.38 0.67 3.92
C VAL A 51 -18.44 -0.23 3.30
N ARG A 52 -19.72 0.16 3.31
CA ARG A 52 -20.78 -0.60 2.64
C ARG A 52 -20.63 -0.58 1.11
N SER A 53 -20.25 0.52 0.49
CA SER A 53 -20.01 0.55 -0.96
C SER A 53 -18.82 -0.35 -1.34
N LEU A 54 -17.78 -0.40 -0.50
CA LEU A 54 -16.67 -1.33 -0.67
C LEU A 54 -17.06 -2.81 -0.45
N ARG A 55 -18.07 -3.10 0.39
CA ARG A 55 -18.62 -4.45 0.58
C ARG A 55 -19.66 -4.85 -0.47
N ALA A 56 -20.35 -3.88 -1.08
CA ALA A 56 -21.37 -4.12 -2.11
C ALA A 56 -20.75 -4.62 -3.42
N VAL A 57 -19.48 -4.29 -3.67
CA VAL A 57 -18.65 -5.04 -4.60
C VAL A 57 -18.12 -6.23 -3.82
N ASP A 58 -18.76 -7.37 -3.98
CA ASP A 58 -18.43 -8.63 -3.31
C ASP A 58 -17.13 -9.19 -3.94
N TYR A 59 -16.01 -8.48 -3.76
CA TYR A 59 -14.71 -8.79 -4.36
C TYR A 59 -14.28 -10.24 -4.10
N ARG A 60 -14.69 -10.80 -2.96
CA ARG A 60 -14.48 -12.22 -2.61
C ARG A 60 -15.17 -13.19 -3.56
N ARG A 61 -16.34 -12.86 -4.13
CA ARG A 61 -16.97 -13.67 -5.18
C ARG A 61 -16.22 -13.59 -6.51
N PHE A 62 -15.53 -12.48 -6.77
CA PHE A 62 -14.70 -12.34 -7.97
C PHE A 62 -13.34 -13.04 -7.85
N GLN A 63 -12.81 -13.24 -6.63
CA GLN A 63 -11.57 -14.02 -6.42
C GLN A 63 -11.66 -15.43 -7.00
N ASP A 64 -12.84 -16.04 -6.96
CA ASP A 64 -13.09 -17.38 -7.50
C ASP A 64 -13.47 -17.38 -8.99
N SER A 65 -13.78 -16.21 -9.56
CA SER A 65 -14.18 -16.09 -10.97
C SER A 65 -13.05 -16.52 -11.90
N GLU A 66 -13.35 -17.42 -12.85
CA GLU A 66 -12.42 -17.83 -13.92
C GLU A 66 -12.17 -16.72 -14.94
N HIS A 67 -12.91 -15.61 -14.89
CA HIS A 67 -12.79 -14.51 -15.84
C HIS A 67 -11.79 -13.43 -15.43
N LEU A 68 -11.10 -13.56 -14.30
CA LEU A 68 -10.03 -12.63 -13.94
C LEU A 68 -8.84 -12.80 -14.88
N MET A 69 -8.48 -11.73 -15.58
CA MET A 69 -7.28 -11.71 -16.40
C MET A 69 -6.03 -11.87 -15.52
N PRO A 70 -5.09 -12.74 -15.90
CA PRO A 70 -3.88 -12.92 -15.12
C PRO A 70 -2.97 -11.69 -15.26
N VAL A 71 -2.14 -11.46 -14.23
CA VAL A 71 -1.30 -10.25 -14.13
C VAL A 71 0.18 -10.59 -14.00
N SER A 72 1.02 -9.92 -14.78
CA SER A 72 2.48 -9.93 -14.62
C SER A 72 2.93 -8.72 -13.81
N LEU A 73 3.36 -8.97 -12.58
CA LEU A 73 3.99 -7.95 -11.72
C LEU A 73 5.47 -7.85 -12.08
N ILE A 74 5.95 -6.63 -12.35
CA ILE A 74 7.38 -6.40 -12.66
C ILE A 74 8.02 -5.55 -11.57
N LEU A 75 9.04 -6.09 -10.93
CA LEU A 75 9.80 -5.42 -9.87
C LEU A 75 11.24 -5.14 -10.36
N PRO A 76 11.58 -3.91 -10.79
CA PRO A 76 12.94 -3.53 -11.14
C PRO A 76 13.75 -3.26 -9.86
N ALA A 77 14.56 -4.21 -9.45
CA ALA A 77 15.36 -4.20 -8.22
C ALA A 77 16.87 -4.07 -8.51
N THR A 78 17.26 -3.20 -9.45
CA THR A 78 18.68 -3.05 -9.86
C THR A 78 19.56 -2.38 -8.81
N ASN A 79 19.00 -1.51 -7.97
CA ASN A 79 19.73 -0.70 -6.98
C ASN A 79 19.32 -1.00 -5.53
N VAL A 80 18.73 -2.17 -5.25
CA VAL A 80 18.13 -2.50 -3.94
C VAL A 80 19.03 -3.49 -3.20
N THR A 81 19.54 -3.11 -2.04
CA THR A 81 20.57 -3.88 -1.32
C THR A 81 20.10 -4.61 -0.06
N GLY A 82 19.07 -4.13 0.65
CA GLY A 82 18.77 -4.63 2.01
C GLY A 82 17.36 -5.18 2.27
N ARG A 83 16.39 -4.94 1.39
CA ARG A 83 14.97 -5.24 1.67
C ARG A 83 14.26 -6.06 0.59
N LEU A 84 15.02 -6.60 -0.37
CA LEU A 84 14.45 -7.24 -1.55
C LEU A 84 13.57 -8.45 -1.19
N ASN A 85 14.05 -9.33 -0.30
CA ASN A 85 13.29 -10.52 0.10
C ASN A 85 11.97 -10.17 0.83
N GLU A 86 11.98 -9.17 1.73
CA GLU A 86 10.76 -8.74 2.40
C GLU A 86 9.71 -8.21 1.40
N GLN A 87 10.16 -7.52 0.35
CA GLN A 87 9.28 -6.97 -0.67
C GLN A 87 8.72 -8.06 -1.57
N ILE A 88 9.57 -9.00 -2.00
CA ILE A 88 9.13 -10.16 -2.77
C ILE A 88 8.12 -10.97 -1.96
N ASP A 89 8.37 -11.20 -0.67
CA ASP A 89 7.41 -11.86 0.22
C ASP A 89 6.09 -11.10 0.34
N ASN A 90 6.11 -9.76 0.38
CA ASN A 90 4.87 -8.97 0.38
C ASN A 90 4.07 -9.16 -0.91
N LEU A 91 4.74 -9.19 -2.07
CA LEU A 91 4.12 -9.37 -3.38
C LEU A 91 3.65 -10.81 -3.63
N LEU A 92 4.34 -11.81 -3.09
CA LEU A 92 3.93 -13.23 -3.17
C LEU A 92 2.75 -13.55 -2.23
N LYS A 93 2.43 -12.66 -1.28
CA LYS A 93 1.28 -12.78 -0.35
C LYS A 93 0.00 -12.11 -0.86
N LEU A 94 -0.01 -11.61 -2.10
CA LEU A 94 -1.20 -11.02 -2.70
C LEU A 94 -2.28 -12.10 -2.93
N GLU A 95 -3.52 -11.78 -2.54
CA GLU A 95 -4.68 -12.65 -2.69
C GLU A 95 -5.27 -12.48 -4.10
N PHE A 96 -4.58 -13.05 -5.09
CA PHE A 96 -5.00 -13.04 -6.50
C PHE A 96 -4.76 -14.41 -7.15
N LYS A 97 -5.73 -14.88 -7.95
CA LYS A 97 -5.78 -16.27 -8.43
C LYS A 97 -4.63 -16.62 -9.38
N GLN A 98 -4.37 -15.77 -10.37
CA GLN A 98 -3.33 -16.01 -11.37
C GLN A 98 -2.48 -14.76 -11.56
N TYR A 99 -1.26 -14.80 -11.05
CA TYR A 99 -0.27 -13.78 -11.31
C TYR A 99 1.14 -14.37 -11.28
N GLU A 100 2.06 -13.69 -11.92
CA GLU A 100 3.50 -13.96 -11.85
C GLU A 100 4.21 -12.72 -11.33
N LEU A 101 5.35 -12.93 -10.69
CA LEU A 101 6.23 -11.88 -10.20
C LEU A 101 7.57 -12.00 -10.90
N ILE A 102 7.89 -11.01 -11.72
CA ILE A 102 9.15 -10.90 -12.44
C ILE A 102 10.02 -9.88 -11.73
N VAL A 103 11.05 -10.35 -11.05
CA VAL A 103 12.06 -9.50 -10.40
C VAL A 103 13.23 -9.34 -11.34
N VAL A 104 13.61 -8.10 -11.61
CA VAL A 104 14.77 -7.80 -12.46
C VAL A 104 15.87 -7.27 -11.55
N ALA A 105 16.91 -8.07 -11.37
CA ALA A 105 18.02 -7.77 -10.47
C ALA A 105 19.35 -7.80 -11.24
N ASN A 106 20.40 -7.30 -10.60
CA ASN A 106 21.74 -7.29 -11.16
C ASN A 106 22.66 -8.15 -10.29
N SER A 107 23.19 -9.24 -10.85
CA SER A 107 24.12 -10.13 -10.15
C SER A 107 25.42 -9.47 -9.69
N ALA A 108 25.74 -8.27 -10.19
CA ALA A 108 26.86 -7.46 -9.69
C ALA A 108 26.68 -7.00 -8.24
N HIS A 109 25.44 -6.91 -7.73
CA HIS A 109 25.17 -6.58 -6.33
C HIS A 109 25.15 -7.86 -5.48
N ALA A 110 26.35 -8.34 -5.15
CA ALA A 110 26.58 -9.66 -4.55
C ALA A 110 25.68 -9.98 -3.35
N ASP A 111 25.56 -9.05 -2.38
CA ASP A 111 24.80 -9.31 -1.14
C ASP A 111 23.30 -9.53 -1.40
N ALA A 112 22.69 -8.66 -2.22
CA ALA A 112 21.27 -8.76 -2.55
C ALA A 112 20.99 -9.94 -3.46
N TRP A 113 21.87 -10.20 -4.43
CA TRP A 113 21.76 -11.32 -5.35
C TRP A 113 21.88 -12.67 -4.61
N GLN A 114 22.85 -12.81 -3.72
CA GLN A 114 23.04 -14.04 -2.95
C GLN A 114 21.86 -14.29 -2.01
N SER A 115 21.39 -13.25 -1.32
CA SER A 115 20.20 -13.32 -0.47
C SER A 115 18.94 -13.73 -1.25
N LEU A 116 18.79 -13.27 -2.48
CA LEU A 116 17.70 -13.66 -3.38
C LEU A 116 17.86 -15.10 -3.87
N TYR A 117 19.06 -15.47 -4.30
CA TYR A 117 19.39 -16.78 -4.86
C TYR A 117 19.16 -17.91 -3.85
N GLU A 118 19.71 -17.75 -2.65
CA GLU A 118 19.54 -18.70 -1.54
C GLU A 118 18.11 -18.62 -0.96
N GLY A 119 17.60 -17.40 -0.80
CA GLY A 119 16.29 -17.11 -0.21
C GLY A 119 15.13 -17.75 -0.97
N TYR A 120 15.22 -17.87 -2.29
CA TYR A 120 14.17 -18.45 -3.13
C TYR A 120 14.59 -19.71 -3.89
N SER A 121 15.79 -20.24 -3.63
CA SER A 121 16.32 -21.44 -4.29
C SER A 121 16.19 -21.33 -5.80
N LEU A 122 16.81 -20.29 -6.36
CA LEU A 122 16.71 -19.96 -7.77
C LEU A 122 17.38 -21.03 -8.64
N LEU A 123 16.66 -21.49 -9.66
CA LEU A 123 17.14 -22.46 -10.65
C LEU A 123 17.18 -21.81 -12.03
N PRO A 124 18.26 -21.99 -12.81
CA PRO A 124 18.31 -21.50 -14.19
C PRO A 124 17.14 -22.06 -15.01
N PHE A 125 16.44 -21.17 -15.72
CA PHE A 125 15.27 -21.54 -16.50
C PHE A 125 15.36 -20.92 -17.90
N ARG A 126 15.15 -21.72 -18.94
CA ARG A 126 15.14 -21.23 -20.32
C ARG A 126 13.71 -20.98 -20.77
N GLN A 127 13.29 -19.72 -20.70
CA GLN A 127 12.03 -19.27 -21.26
C GLN A 127 12.29 -18.49 -22.56
N PRO A 128 11.70 -18.89 -23.70
CA PRO A 128 11.68 -18.02 -24.87
C PRO A 128 10.75 -16.84 -24.59
N PHE A 129 11.21 -15.63 -24.89
CA PHE A 129 10.41 -14.42 -24.74
C PHE A 129 10.63 -13.46 -25.91
N LYS A 130 9.61 -12.64 -26.19
CA LYS A 130 9.63 -11.74 -27.35
C LYS A 130 10.29 -10.41 -26.97
N LYS A 131 11.37 -10.06 -27.66
CA LYS A 131 12.04 -8.76 -27.50
C LYS A 131 11.30 -7.67 -28.28
N THR A 132 10.18 -7.19 -27.75
CA THR A 132 9.34 -6.16 -28.38
C THR A 132 9.84 -4.75 -28.05
N LEU A 133 10.22 -4.53 -26.79
CA LEU A 133 10.76 -3.26 -26.31
C LEU A 133 12.28 -3.29 -26.28
N LYS A 134 12.91 -2.13 -26.53
CA LYS A 134 14.34 -1.94 -26.27
C LYS A 134 14.58 -2.04 -24.77
N SER A 135 15.29 -3.08 -24.34
CA SER A 135 15.51 -3.41 -22.93
C SER A 135 17.00 -3.57 -22.60
N ALA A 136 17.30 -3.65 -21.31
CA ALA A 136 18.60 -4.13 -20.85
C ALA A 136 18.86 -5.56 -21.36
N HIS A 137 20.13 -5.92 -21.50
CA HIS A 137 20.53 -7.28 -21.87
C HIS A 137 20.29 -8.22 -20.68
N VAL A 138 19.51 -9.28 -20.93
CA VAL A 138 19.23 -10.34 -19.96
C VAL A 138 20.28 -11.43 -20.14
N GLU A 139 21.16 -11.59 -19.15
CA GLU A 139 22.23 -12.58 -19.13
C GLU A 139 21.68 -13.98 -18.84
N ALA A 140 20.79 -14.06 -17.85
CA ALA A 140 20.19 -15.29 -17.41
C ALA A 140 18.78 -15.07 -16.85
N VAL A 141 17.97 -16.12 -16.94
CA VAL A 141 16.65 -16.19 -16.35
C VAL A 141 16.64 -17.32 -15.33
N TYR A 142 16.06 -17.04 -14.16
CA TYR A 142 15.92 -17.98 -13.08
C TYR A 142 14.46 -18.09 -12.66
N ARG A 143 14.10 -19.25 -12.12
CA ARG A 143 12.79 -19.49 -11.52
C ARG A 143 12.98 -19.99 -10.10
N SER A 144 12.14 -19.53 -9.18
CA SER A 144 12.20 -20.01 -7.79
C SER A 144 11.65 -21.43 -7.67
N ALA A 145 12.37 -22.28 -6.93
CA ALA A 145 11.86 -23.59 -6.53
C ALA A 145 10.87 -23.51 -5.34
N LYS A 146 10.90 -22.42 -4.57
CA LYS A 146 9.99 -22.19 -3.42
C LYS A 146 8.62 -21.70 -3.87
N ASP A 147 8.58 -20.82 -4.88
CA ASP A 147 7.34 -20.30 -5.44
C ASP A 147 7.46 -20.18 -6.95
N VAL A 148 6.74 -21.02 -7.69
CA VAL A 148 6.80 -21.08 -9.16
C VAL A 148 6.33 -19.79 -9.85
N ARG A 149 5.66 -18.89 -9.12
CA ARG A 149 5.22 -17.58 -9.62
C ARG A 149 6.38 -16.58 -9.71
N LEU A 150 7.47 -16.81 -8.97
CA LEU A 150 8.63 -15.93 -8.96
C LEU A 150 9.62 -16.31 -10.08
N VAL A 151 9.85 -15.33 -10.96
CA VAL A 151 10.86 -15.36 -12.02
C VAL A 151 11.85 -14.24 -11.76
N VAL A 152 13.14 -14.52 -11.89
CA VAL A 152 14.21 -13.54 -11.69
C VAL A 152 15.01 -13.39 -12.97
N LEU A 153 15.15 -12.16 -13.43
CA LEU A 153 16.00 -11.80 -14.56
C LEU A 153 17.30 -11.20 -14.04
N ASP A 154 18.42 -11.76 -14.50
CA ASP A 154 19.73 -11.16 -14.29
C ASP A 154 20.08 -10.26 -15.47
N ILE A 155 20.36 -8.99 -15.16
CA ILE A 155 20.78 -7.98 -16.12
C ILE A 155 22.08 -7.32 -15.68
N ARG A 156 22.97 -7.00 -16.62
CA ARG A 156 24.19 -6.24 -16.33
C ARG A 156 23.96 -4.75 -16.11
N ASP A 157 23.02 -4.16 -16.87
CA ASP A 157 22.75 -2.72 -16.83
C ASP A 157 21.82 -2.38 -15.64
N ALA A 158 22.12 -1.29 -14.92
CA ALA A 158 21.35 -0.85 -13.77
C ALA A 158 20.19 0.10 -14.12
N SER A 159 19.99 0.43 -15.40
CA SER A 159 18.95 1.38 -15.83
C SER A 159 17.53 0.86 -15.50
N SER A 160 16.77 1.58 -14.66
CA SER A 160 15.41 1.17 -14.26
C SER A 160 14.45 1.00 -15.43
N ALA A 161 14.53 1.86 -16.45
CA ALA A 161 13.72 1.74 -17.66
C ALA A 161 14.10 0.50 -18.49
N GLY A 162 15.40 0.21 -18.59
CA GLY A 162 15.90 -1.00 -19.27
C GLY A 162 15.47 -2.27 -18.55
N ALA A 163 15.51 -2.26 -17.22
CA ALA A 163 15.05 -3.35 -16.36
C ALA A 163 13.54 -3.57 -16.48
N LEU A 164 12.74 -2.51 -16.43
CA LEU A 164 11.29 -2.59 -16.61
C LEU A 164 10.93 -3.19 -17.98
N ASN A 165 11.57 -2.69 -19.05
CA ASN A 165 11.34 -3.21 -20.40
C ASN A 165 11.77 -4.67 -20.55
N ALA A 166 12.82 -5.11 -19.85
CA ALA A 166 13.22 -6.51 -19.83
C ALA A 166 12.14 -7.38 -19.18
N GLY A 167 11.58 -6.91 -18.05
CA GLY A 167 10.44 -7.56 -17.41
C GLY A 167 9.20 -7.61 -18.31
N VAL A 168 8.90 -6.53 -19.04
CA VAL A 168 7.78 -6.49 -20.00
C VAL A 168 7.99 -7.50 -21.13
N ASN A 169 9.18 -7.57 -21.70
CA ASN A 169 9.49 -8.53 -22.74
C ASN A 169 9.35 -9.99 -22.26
N MET A 170 9.61 -10.24 -20.97
CA MET A 170 9.50 -11.55 -20.32
C MET A 170 8.07 -11.91 -19.88
N SER A 171 7.20 -10.92 -19.73
CA SER A 171 5.84 -11.12 -19.23
C SER A 171 5.03 -12.12 -20.07
N SER A 172 4.36 -13.03 -19.38
CA SER A 172 3.53 -14.07 -19.98
C SER A 172 2.05 -13.69 -20.01
N TYR A 173 1.63 -12.73 -19.18
CA TYR A 173 0.23 -12.35 -19.02
C TYR A 173 -0.10 -10.98 -19.64
N PRO A 174 -1.37 -10.76 -20.05
CA PRO A 174 -1.75 -9.57 -20.82
C PRO A 174 -1.76 -8.29 -19.98
N ILE A 175 -2.04 -8.39 -18.69
CA ILE A 175 -2.02 -7.23 -17.78
C ILE A 175 -0.64 -7.13 -17.17
N ILE A 176 0.06 -6.03 -17.46
CA ILE A 176 1.38 -5.76 -16.92
C ILE A 176 1.26 -4.66 -15.87
N MET A 177 1.73 -4.95 -14.66
CA MET A 177 1.73 -3.99 -13.56
C MET A 177 3.17 -3.78 -13.06
N PRO A 178 3.82 -2.64 -13.39
CA PRO A 178 5.09 -2.27 -12.79
C PRO A 178 4.91 -1.95 -11.30
N VAL A 179 5.84 -2.43 -10.47
CA VAL A 179 5.85 -2.22 -9.03
C VAL A 179 7.17 -1.58 -8.61
N HIS A 180 7.12 -0.59 -7.73
CA HIS A 180 8.33 0.04 -7.20
C HIS A 180 8.89 -0.78 -6.02
N PRO A 181 10.21 -0.94 -5.87
CA PRO A 181 10.82 -1.67 -4.75
C PRO A 181 10.44 -1.21 -3.34
N ASP A 182 10.04 0.05 -3.19
CA ASP A 182 9.64 0.62 -1.89
C ASP A 182 8.12 0.53 -1.63
N LEU A 183 7.34 -0.01 -2.56
CA LEU A 183 5.89 -0.09 -2.43
C LEU A 183 5.49 -1.32 -1.61
N ARG A 184 4.70 -1.09 -0.56
CA ARG A 184 4.03 -2.16 0.18
C ARG A 184 2.56 -2.22 -0.20
N LEU A 185 2.13 -3.37 -0.68
CA LEU A 185 0.76 -3.61 -1.10
C LEU A 185 -0.02 -4.35 0.00
N THR A 186 -1.30 -3.98 0.16
CA THR A 186 -2.25 -4.79 0.92
C THR A 186 -2.58 -6.05 0.11
N LYS A 187 -2.95 -7.13 0.80
CA LYS A 187 -3.22 -8.43 0.15
C LYS A 187 -4.25 -8.35 -0.97
N ASP A 188 -5.23 -7.45 -0.84
CA ASP A 188 -6.33 -7.23 -1.78
C ASP A 188 -6.06 -6.14 -2.83
N ALA A 189 -4.86 -5.54 -2.83
CA ALA A 189 -4.53 -4.41 -3.71
C ALA A 189 -4.63 -4.79 -5.19
N LEU A 190 -4.07 -5.94 -5.58
CA LEU A 190 -4.07 -6.38 -6.98
C LEU A 190 -5.49 -6.59 -7.50
N LEU A 191 -6.35 -7.23 -6.70
CA LEU A 191 -7.75 -7.46 -7.04
C LEU A 191 -8.51 -6.15 -7.23
N LYS A 192 -8.30 -5.16 -6.35
CA LYS A 192 -8.94 -3.84 -6.46
C LYS A 192 -8.48 -3.08 -7.70
N THR A 193 -7.19 -3.16 -8.04
CA THR A 193 -6.63 -2.49 -9.22
C THR A 193 -7.20 -3.11 -10.50
N VAL A 194 -7.18 -4.44 -10.62
CA VAL A 194 -7.67 -5.12 -11.82
C VAL A 194 -9.17 -4.92 -12.00
N TYR A 195 -9.96 -4.94 -10.93
CA TYR A 195 -11.41 -4.70 -11.00
C TYR A 195 -11.77 -3.29 -11.50
N ALA A 196 -10.87 -2.31 -11.36
CA ALA A 196 -11.09 -0.96 -11.85
C ALA A 196 -10.93 -0.83 -13.38
N PHE A 197 -10.31 -1.82 -14.03
CA PHE A 197 -10.15 -1.93 -15.48
C PHE A 197 -11.21 -2.85 -16.09
#